data_AF-A0AAN8E6A5-F1
#
_entry.id   AF-A0AAN8E6A5-F1
#
_cell.length_a   1.000
_cell.length_b   1.000
_cell.length_c   1.000
_cell.angle_alpha   90.00
_cell.angle_beta   90.00
_cell.angle_gamma   90.00
#
_symmetry.space_group_name_H-M   'P 1'
#
loop_
_entity.id
_entity.type
_entity.pdbx_description
1 polymer ?
#
loop_
_entity_poly.entity_id
_entity_poly.type
_entity_poly.pdbx_seq_one_letter_code
_entity_poly.pdbx_strand_id
1 'polypeptide(L)'
;MIPAPYLAVVSSDAPAGSLVYKLHAQDGDEGNNGEVEYFMSDGGEGRFEVDRKNGQVRTTGLPLQRDREYLLTVVAADRLGSRSAPVVVSVVAGARPPPVHQRLLHHRHT
;
A
#
# COMPACT_ATOMS: atom_id res chain seq x y z
N MET A 1 -5.05 -17.73 8.25
CA MET A 1 -4.57 -16.50 8.91
C MET A 1 -4.86 -15.36 7.95
N ILE A 2 -5.65 -14.36 8.34
CA ILE A 2 -5.82 -13.15 7.52
C ILE A 2 -4.63 -12.24 7.83
N PRO A 3 -3.81 -11.84 6.86
CA PRO A 3 -2.70 -10.93 7.13
C PRO A 3 -3.25 -9.61 7.68
N ALA A 4 -2.60 -9.07 8.72
CA ALA A 4 -2.96 -7.76 9.27
C ALA A 4 -2.76 -6.68 8.18
N PRO A 5 -3.68 -5.71 8.07
CA PRO A 5 -3.55 -4.66 7.07
C PRO A 5 -2.34 -3.77 7.34
N TYR A 6 -1.70 -3.28 6.28
CA TYR A 6 -0.71 -2.21 6.39
C TYR A 6 -1.43 -0.90 6.71
N LEU A 7 -0.95 -0.16 7.71
CA LEU A 7 -1.54 1.11 8.10
C LEU A 7 -0.78 2.28 7.45
N ALA A 8 -1.51 3.18 6.81
CA ALA A 8 -1.01 4.42 6.25
C ALA A 8 -1.94 5.59 6.66
N VAL A 9 -1.38 6.80 6.68
CA VAL A 9 -2.15 8.01 6.91
C VAL A 9 -1.75 9.05 5.90
N VAL A 10 -2.76 9.73 5.36
CA VAL A 10 -2.61 10.80 4.39
C VAL A 10 -3.42 12.00 4.87
N SER A 11 -2.94 13.22 4.59
CA SER A 11 -3.73 14.42 4.88
C SER A 11 -5.07 14.36 4.16
N SER A 12 -6.16 14.78 4.80
CA SER A 12 -7.44 14.95 4.13
C SER A 12 -7.38 15.96 2.97
N ASP A 13 -6.42 16.88 3.03
CA ASP A 13 -6.17 17.92 2.02
C ASP A 13 -5.01 17.57 1.07
N ALA A 14 -4.60 16.30 1.03
CA ALA A 14 -3.49 15.88 0.18
C ALA A 14 -3.81 16.13 -1.30
N PRO A 15 -2.93 16.84 -2.05
CA PRO A 15 -3.13 17.06 -3.48
C PRO A 15 -3.07 15.75 -4.26
N ALA A 16 -3.53 15.76 -5.50
CA ALA A 16 -3.40 14.63 -6.43
C ALA A 16 -1.93 14.18 -6.55
N GLY A 17 -1.71 12.87 -6.61
CA GLY A 17 -0.39 12.25 -6.73
C GLY A 17 0.40 12.13 -5.43
N SER A 18 -0.19 12.51 -4.28
CA SER A 18 0.45 12.37 -2.96
C SER A 18 0.71 10.90 -2.66
N LEU A 19 1.95 10.57 -2.28
CA LEU A 19 2.33 9.21 -1.92
C LEU A 19 1.70 8.81 -0.59
N VAL A 20 0.96 7.70 -0.59
CA VAL A 20 0.30 7.14 0.60
C VAL A 20 1.09 5.96 1.14
N TYR A 21 1.44 5.01 0.28
CA TYR A 21 2.16 3.81 0.65
C TYR A 21 2.96 3.26 -0.54
N LYS A 22 3.99 2.46 -0.29
CA LYS A 22 4.71 1.72 -1.34
C LYS A 22 4.67 0.24 -1.02
N LEU A 23 4.01 -0.53 -1.88
CA LEU A 23 3.98 -1.98 -1.80
C LEU A 23 5.27 -2.57 -2.35
N HIS A 24 5.65 -3.73 -1.80
CA HIS A 24 6.77 -4.52 -2.28
C HIS A 24 6.30 -5.97 -2.39
N ALA A 25 6.15 -6.44 -3.62
CA ALA A 25 5.95 -7.86 -3.90
C ALA A 25 7.33 -8.54 -3.88
N GLN A 26 7.46 -9.58 -3.07
CA GLN A 26 8.60 -10.47 -3.07
C GLN A 26 8.08 -11.83 -3.51
N ASP A 27 8.56 -12.33 -4.65
CA ASP A 27 8.32 -13.71 -5.04
C ASP A 27 9.03 -14.64 -4.04
N GLY A 28 8.45 -15.81 -3.77
CA GLY A 28 9.03 -16.80 -2.86
C GLY A 28 10.30 -17.45 -3.40
N ASP A 29 10.61 -17.22 -4.66
CA ASP A 29 11.87 -17.55 -5.30
C ASP A 29 12.85 -16.38 -5.11
N GLU A 30 14.00 -16.64 -4.46
CA GLU A 30 15.08 -15.68 -4.22
C GLU A 30 15.72 -15.23 -5.54
N GLY A 31 15.05 -14.40 -6.33
CA GLY A 31 15.57 -14.02 -7.62
C GLY A 31 14.69 -13.07 -8.40
N ASN A 32 15.17 -11.82 -8.50
CA ASN A 32 14.66 -10.74 -9.33
C ASN A 32 13.29 -10.17 -8.91
N ASN A 33 13.19 -8.85 -9.03
CA ASN A 33 11.94 -8.16 -9.34
C ASN A 33 11.39 -8.76 -10.65
N GLY A 34 10.78 -9.95 -10.61
CA GLY A 34 9.94 -10.42 -11.69
C GLY A 34 9.01 -9.27 -12.07
N GLU A 35 8.78 -9.07 -13.36
CA GLU A 35 7.88 -8.02 -13.84
C GLU A 35 6.46 -8.34 -13.37
N VAL A 36 6.18 -7.94 -12.12
CA VAL A 36 4.88 -8.02 -11.50
C VAL A 36 4.20 -6.68 -11.66
N GLU A 37 2.92 -6.75 -12.01
CA GLU A 37 2.06 -5.58 -12.06
C GLU A 37 1.16 -5.53 -10.82
N TYR A 38 1.06 -4.34 -10.23
CA TYR A 38 0.18 -4.08 -9.09
C TYR A 38 -1.20 -3.63 -9.57
N PHE A 39 -2.26 -4.15 -8.94
CA PHE A 39 -3.64 -3.82 -9.29
C PHE A 39 -4.47 -3.54 -8.04
N MET A 40 -5.22 -2.43 -8.06
CA MET A 40 -6.23 -2.16 -7.05
C MET A 40 -7.46 -3.00 -7.38
N SER A 41 -7.66 -4.06 -6.60
CA SER A 41 -8.74 -5.03 -6.80
C SER A 41 -10.06 -4.59 -6.16
N ASP A 42 -9.99 -3.83 -5.07
CA ASP A 42 -11.16 -3.29 -4.37
C ASP A 42 -10.78 -2.10 -3.49
N GLY A 43 -11.80 -1.33 -3.09
CA GLY A 43 -11.69 -0.29 -2.10
C GLY A 43 -11.30 1.08 -2.67
N GLY A 44 -11.09 2.03 -1.76
CA GLY A 44 -10.61 3.37 -2.10
C GLY A 44 -11.61 4.29 -2.80
N GLU A 45 -12.76 3.80 -3.27
CA GLU A 45 -13.84 4.61 -3.85
C GLU A 45 -13.34 5.58 -4.94
N GLY A 46 -12.34 5.17 -5.74
CA GLY A 46 -11.70 6.00 -6.77
C GLY A 46 -10.80 7.14 -6.27
N ARG A 47 -10.61 7.28 -4.95
CA ARG A 47 -9.75 8.31 -4.33
C ARG A 47 -8.26 7.93 -4.32
N PHE A 48 -7.98 6.66 -4.57
CA PHE A 48 -6.63 6.12 -4.58
C PHE A 48 -6.39 5.33 -5.87
N GLU A 49 -5.14 5.32 -6.29
CA GLU A 49 -4.65 4.52 -7.39
C GLU A 49 -3.35 3.84 -7.00
N VAL A 50 -3.02 2.73 -7.67
CA VAL A 50 -1.72 2.08 -7.51
C VAL A 50 -0.97 2.12 -8.84
N ASP A 51 0.29 2.57 -8.78
CA ASP A 51 1.20 2.50 -9.91
C ASP A 51 1.55 1.03 -10.17
N ARG A 52 1.17 0.57 -11.37
CA ARG A 52 1.32 -0.84 -11.76
C ARG A 52 2.77 -1.31 -11.74
N LYS A 53 3.76 -0.44 -11.95
CA LYS A 53 5.16 -0.86 -12.10
C LYS A 53 5.93 -0.84 -10.80
N ASN A 54 5.63 0.12 -9.92
CA ASN A 54 6.43 0.35 -8.72
C ASN A 54 5.67 0.19 -7.40
N GLY A 55 4.37 -0.13 -7.46
CA GLY A 55 3.54 -0.42 -6.29
C GLY A 55 3.24 0.81 -5.42
N GLN A 56 3.45 2.02 -5.92
CA GLN A 56 3.11 3.24 -5.18
C GLN A 56 1.61 3.47 -5.19
N VAL A 57 1.01 3.52 -4.01
CA VAL A 57 -0.36 3.96 -3.80
C VAL A 57 -0.37 5.48 -3.67
N ARG A 58 -1.20 6.15 -4.47
CA ARG A 58 -1.30 7.60 -4.54
C ARG A 58 -2.75 8.08 -4.48
N THR A 59 -2.94 9.34 -4.09
CA THR A 59 -4.23 10.03 -4.18
C THR A 59 -4.56 10.41 -5.62
N THR A 60 -5.82 10.26 -6.04
CA THR A 60 -6.27 10.67 -7.38
C THR A 60 -6.63 12.17 -7.45
N GLY A 61 -6.74 12.83 -6.29
CA GLY A 61 -7.21 14.22 -6.18
C GLY A 61 -8.70 14.36 -5.86
N LEU A 62 -9.45 13.24 -5.79
CA LEU A 62 -10.79 13.26 -5.22
C LEU A 62 -10.74 13.61 -3.72
N PRO A 63 -11.73 14.35 -3.19
CA PRO A 63 -11.73 14.77 -1.79
C PRO A 63 -11.71 13.58 -0.82
N LEU A 64 -10.79 13.62 0.14
CA LEU A 64 -10.76 12.69 1.26
C LEU A 64 -11.58 13.24 2.42
N GLN A 65 -12.30 12.36 3.11
CA GLN A 65 -13.06 12.74 4.29
C GLN A 65 -12.17 12.65 5.52
N ARG A 66 -12.09 13.72 6.30
CA ARG A 66 -11.29 13.75 7.53
C ARG A 66 -11.78 12.68 8.51
N ASP A 67 -10.82 12.03 9.16
CA ASP A 67 -10.97 10.95 10.14
C ASP A 67 -11.67 9.69 9.57
N ARG A 68 -11.74 9.57 8.24
CA ARG A 68 -12.28 8.39 7.56
C ARG A 68 -11.18 7.38 7.24
N GLU A 69 -11.51 6.10 7.40
CA GLU A 69 -10.69 4.97 6.98
C GLU A 69 -11.12 4.50 5.58
N TYR A 70 -10.12 4.23 4.72
CA TYR A 70 -10.27 3.64 3.41
C TYR A 70 -9.46 2.35 3.37
N LEU A 71 -10.13 1.21 3.22
CA LEU A 71 -9.47 -0.08 3.02
C LEU A 71 -9.23 -0.29 1.53
N LEU A 72 -7.97 -0.45 1.14
CA LEU A 72 -7.54 -0.69 -0.23
C LEU A 72 -7.07 -2.13 -0.35
N THR A 73 -7.64 -2.90 -1.27
CA THR A 73 -7.18 -4.27 -1.53
C THR A 73 -6.34 -4.29 -2.80
N VAL A 74 -5.06 -4.58 -2.67
CA VAL A 74 -4.11 -4.63 -3.77
C VAL A 74 -3.58 -6.04 -3.98
N VAL A 75 -3.45 -6.45 -5.24
CA VAL A 75 -2.84 -7.71 -5.66
C VAL A 75 -1.67 -7.41 -6.60
N ALA A 76 -0.67 -8.28 -6.61
CA ALA A 76 0.35 -8.31 -7.63
C ALA A 76 0.09 -9.50 -8.56
N ALA A 77 0.39 -9.36 -9.85
CA ALA A 77 0.35 -10.48 -10.79
C ALA A 77 1.61 -10.49 -11.65
N ASP A 78 2.16 -11.68 -11.90
CA ASP A 78 3.25 -11.87 -12.86
C ASP A 78 2.73 -11.90 -14.32
N ARG A 79 3.65 -11.96 -15.29
CA ARG A 79 3.32 -12.08 -16.71
C ARG A 79 2.73 -13.43 -17.12
N LEU A 80 2.84 -14.44 -16.27
CA LEU A 80 2.31 -15.79 -16.50
C LEU A 80 0.87 -15.92 -15.97
N GLY A 81 0.35 -14.88 -15.30
CA GLY A 81 -0.99 -14.82 -14.76
C GLY A 81 -1.10 -15.30 -13.31
N SER A 82 0.01 -15.65 -12.66
CA SER A 82 0.03 -15.99 -11.23
C SER A 82 -0.24 -14.73 -10.41
N ARG A 83 -1.18 -14.81 -9.48
CA ARG A 83 -1.55 -13.69 -8.59
C ARG A 83 -1.01 -13.93 -7.19
N SER A 84 -0.51 -12.87 -6.57
CA SER A 84 -0.16 -12.86 -5.15
C SER A 84 -1.41 -13.04 -4.29
N ALA A 85 -1.20 -13.36 -3.01
CA ALA A 85 -2.24 -13.15 -2.01
C ALA A 85 -2.65 -11.65 -1.98
N PRO A 86 -3.93 -11.34 -1.76
CA PRO A 86 -4.38 -9.96 -1.58
C PRO A 86 -3.76 -9.31 -0.34
N VAL A 87 -3.37 -8.05 -0.48
CA VAL A 87 -2.87 -7.19 0.59
C VAL A 87 -3.87 -6.08 0.85
N VAL A 88 -4.22 -5.88 2.13
CA VAL A 88 -5.08 -4.77 2.54
C VAL A 88 -4.23 -3.62 3.09
N VAL A 89 -4.44 -2.42 2.57
CA VAL A 89 -3.88 -1.17 3.09
C VAL A 89 -5.00 -0.36 3.72
N SER A 90 -4.95 -0.15 5.04
CA SER A 90 -5.83 0.76 5.76
C SER A 90 -5.25 2.17 5.67
N VAL A 91 -5.97 3.07 5.01
CA VAL A 91 -5.58 4.47 4.86
C VAL A 91 -6.53 5.34 5.68
N VAL A 92 -6.01 5.98 6.71
CA VAL A 92 -6.79 6.98 7.46
C VAL A 92 -6.50 8.36 6.87
N ALA A 93 -7.55 9.10 6.50
CA ALA A 93 -7.44 10.47 6.02
C ALA A 93 -7.49 11.43 7.21
N GLY A 94 -6.34 11.92 7.67
CA GLY A 94 -6.26 12.75 8.88
C GLY A 94 -4.88 13.34 9.09
N ALA A 95 -4.69 13.99 10.24
CA ALA A 95 -3.36 14.45 10.62
C ALA A 95 -2.43 13.24 10.76
N ARG A 96 -1.29 13.29 10.07
CA ARG A 96 -0.25 12.25 10.09
C ARG A 96 -0.01 11.77 11.54
N PRO A 97 -0.15 10.47 11.87
CA PRO A 97 0.32 9.96 13.14
C PRO A 97 1.83 10.23 13.18
N PRO A 98 2.39 10.58 14.34
CA PRO A 98 3.82 10.84 14.45
C PRO A 98 4.59 9.69 13.79
N PRO A 99 5.67 9.97 13.04
CA PRO A 99 6.43 8.92 12.37
C PRO A 99 6.86 7.90 13.43
N VAL A 100 6.21 6.73 13.43
CA VAL A 100 6.61 5.63 14.27
C VAL A 100 8.00 5.27 13.76
N HIS A 101 9.03 5.56 14.55
CA HIS A 101 10.40 5.14 14.23
C HIS A 101 10.33 3.70 13.76
N GLN A 102 10.81 3.44 12.53
CA GLN A 102 11.05 2.10 12.05
C GLN A 102 11.79 1.38 13.17
N ARG A 103 11.13 0.44 13.83
CA ARG A 103 11.77 -0.38 14.84
C ARG A 103 12.76 -1.26 14.09
N LEU A 104 13.98 -0.76 13.94
CA LEU A 104 15.17 -1.56 13.65
C LEU A 104 15.23 -2.60 14.76
N LEU A 105 14.78 -3.82 14.45
CA LEU A 105 15.08 -5.00 15.25
C LEU A 105 16.59 -5.22 15.12
N HIS A 106 17.37 -4.51 15.92
CA HIS A 106 18.72 -4.95 16.21
C HIS A 106 18.59 -6.20 17.08
N HIS A 107 18.64 -7.37 16.45
CA HIS A 107 18.94 -8.58 17.19
C HIS A 107 20.33 -8.39 17.81
N ARG A 108 20.37 -8.21 19.13
CA ARG A 108 21.60 -8.44 19.88
C ARG A 108 21.82 -9.94 19.92
N HIS A 109 22.88 -10.38 19.23
CA HIS A 109 23.47 -11.68 19.42
C HIS A 109 23.94 -11.81 20.87
N THR A 110 23.54 -12.90 21.52
CA THR A 110 24.32 -13.54 22.59
C THR A 110 24.28 -15.02 22.34
#